data_AF-A0A6G2DE71-F1
#
_entry.id   AF-A0A6G2DE71-F1
#
_cell.length_a   1.000
_cell.length_b   1.000
_cell.length_c   1.000
_cell.angle_alpha   90.00
_cell.angle_beta   90.00
_cell.angle_gamma   90.00
#
_symmetry.space_group_name_H-M   'P 1'
#
loop_
_entity.id
_entity.type
_entity.pdbx_description
1 polymer ?
#
loop_
_entity_poly.entity_id
_entity_poly.type
_entity_poly.pdbx_seq_one_letter_code
_entity_poly.pdbx_strand_id
1 'polypeptide(L)'
;VMTYQPMVREILSEKDTPANEELVLAMIYTETKGKEGDVMQSSESASGSTNTINDNASSIRQGIQTLTGNLYLAQKKGVDIWTAVQAYNFGPAYIDFIAQNGKENTLALAKQYSRETVAPLLGNTTGKTYSYIHP
;
A
#
# COMPACT_ATOMS: atom_id res chain seq x y z
N VAL A 1 10.19 -7.96 -12.12
CA VAL A 1 8.74 -7.94 -11.81
C VAL A 1 7.96 -9.02 -12.53
N MET A 2 7.90 -9.06 -13.87
CA MET A 2 7.13 -10.10 -14.58
C MET A 2 7.56 -11.55 -14.24
N THR A 3 8.79 -11.74 -13.79
CA THR A 3 9.29 -13.01 -13.23
C THR A 3 8.45 -13.53 -12.06
N TYR A 4 7.75 -12.66 -11.32
CA TYR A 4 6.88 -13.03 -10.20
C TYR A 4 5.44 -13.36 -10.62
N GLN A 5 5.06 -13.14 -11.88
CA GLN A 5 3.69 -13.36 -12.35
C GLN A 5 3.15 -14.77 -12.03
N PRO A 6 3.90 -15.88 -12.23
CA PRO A 6 3.41 -17.21 -11.86
C PRO A 6 3.14 -17.36 -10.37
N MET A 7 4.03 -16.82 -9.52
CA MET A 7 3.88 -16.86 -8.05
C MET A 7 2.71 -15.99 -7.58
N VAL A 8 2.52 -14.83 -8.19
CA VAL A 8 1.35 -13.96 -7.92
C VAL A 8 0.06 -14.69 -8.26
N ARG A 9 -0.03 -15.37 -9.41
CA ARG A 9 -1.19 -16.18 -9.79
C ARG A 9 -1.50 -17.27 -8.79
N GLU A 10 -0.47 -18.02 -8.41
CA GLU A 10 -0.58 -19.11 -7.45
C GLU A 10 -1.13 -18.60 -6.11
N ILE A 11 -0.53 -17.53 -5.57
CA ILE A 11 -0.94 -16.98 -4.27
C ILE A 11 -2.34 -16.34 -4.35
N LEU A 12 -2.68 -15.64 -5.44
CA LEU A 12 -4.04 -15.11 -5.64
C LEU A 12 -5.10 -16.21 -5.69
N SER A 13 -4.74 -17.43 -6.10
CA SER A 13 -5.66 -18.57 -6.12
C SER A 13 -5.89 -19.21 -4.75
N GLU A 14 -5.08 -18.87 -3.73
CA GLU A 14 -5.20 -19.46 -2.38
C GLU A 14 -6.44 -18.98 -1.63
N LYS A 15 -6.94 -17.75 -1.93
CA LYS A 15 -8.03 -17.11 -1.21
C LYS A 15 -8.81 -16.14 -2.10
N ASP A 16 -10.10 -15.99 -1.82
CA ASP A 16 -10.93 -14.98 -2.48
C ASP A 16 -10.45 -13.56 -2.14
N THR A 17 -10.16 -12.78 -3.19
CA THR A 17 -9.74 -11.39 -3.09
C THR A 17 -10.24 -10.57 -4.27
N PRO A 18 -10.60 -9.28 -4.06
CA PRO A 18 -10.86 -8.34 -5.15
C PRO A 18 -9.56 -7.86 -5.84
N ALA A 19 -8.38 -8.19 -5.32
CA ALA A 19 -7.12 -7.87 -5.98
C ALA A 19 -6.95 -8.72 -7.24
N ASN A 20 -6.32 -8.15 -8.26
CA ASN A 20 -5.95 -8.86 -9.48
C ASN A 20 -4.43 -8.88 -9.68
N GLU A 21 -3.99 -9.76 -10.57
CA GLU A 21 -2.58 -9.96 -10.89
C GLU A 21 -1.87 -8.67 -11.31
N GLU A 22 -2.49 -7.88 -12.19
CA GLU A 22 -1.89 -6.66 -12.73
C GLU A 22 -1.62 -5.64 -11.64
N LEU A 23 -2.58 -5.47 -10.72
CA LEU A 23 -2.45 -4.57 -9.57
C LEU A 23 -1.33 -5.03 -8.63
N VAL A 24 -1.27 -6.33 -8.30
CA VAL A 24 -0.22 -6.86 -7.43
C VAL A 24 1.17 -6.70 -8.07
N LEU A 25 1.32 -6.97 -9.37
CA LEU A 25 2.58 -6.76 -10.09
C LEU A 25 2.98 -5.28 -10.14
N ALA A 26 2.01 -4.37 -10.32
CA ALA A 26 2.24 -2.93 -10.27
C ALA A 26 2.71 -2.47 -8.88
N MET A 27 2.17 -3.06 -7.81
CA MET A 27 2.62 -2.81 -6.45
C MET A 27 4.05 -3.32 -6.22
N ILE A 28 4.37 -4.56 -6.62
CA ILE A 28 5.77 -5.07 -6.56
C ILE A 28 6.73 -4.14 -7.30
N TYR A 29 6.33 -3.65 -8.48
CA TYR A 29 7.15 -2.68 -9.22
C TYR A 29 7.33 -1.38 -8.45
N THR A 30 6.29 -0.87 -7.81
CA THR A 30 6.33 0.39 -7.06
C THR A 30 7.19 0.27 -5.81
N GLU A 31 7.06 -0.81 -5.05
CA GLU A 31 7.75 -1.02 -3.77
C GLU A 31 9.24 -1.30 -3.94
N THR A 32 9.62 -2.24 -4.81
CA THR A 32 11.01 -2.73 -4.84
C THR A 32 11.60 -2.87 -6.23
N LYS A 33 10.82 -2.63 -7.29
CA LYS A 33 11.16 -3.04 -8.66
C LYS A 33 11.42 -4.55 -8.79
N GLY A 34 11.08 -5.34 -7.77
CA GLY A 34 11.41 -6.76 -7.64
C GLY A 34 12.90 -7.04 -7.37
N LYS A 35 13.60 -6.14 -6.66
CA LYS A 35 15.05 -6.27 -6.37
C LYS A 35 15.38 -6.71 -4.95
N GLU A 36 14.38 -6.74 -4.06
CA GLU A 36 14.53 -7.11 -2.65
C GLU A 36 13.86 -8.47 -2.36
N GLY A 37 14.23 -9.12 -1.26
CA GLY A 37 13.54 -10.35 -0.81
C GLY A 37 12.11 -10.10 -0.32
N ASP A 38 11.85 -8.95 0.30
CA ASP A 38 10.51 -8.46 0.60
C ASP A 38 9.96 -7.62 -0.56
N VAL A 39 9.64 -8.30 -1.68
CA VAL A 39 9.27 -7.68 -2.97
C VAL A 39 8.07 -6.72 -2.92
N MET A 40 7.17 -6.89 -1.95
CA MET A 40 6.03 -6.00 -1.69
C MET A 40 6.20 -5.09 -0.47
N GLN A 41 7.41 -5.03 0.12
CA GLN A 41 7.71 -4.27 1.36
C GLN A 41 6.64 -4.46 2.45
N SER A 42 6.25 -5.71 2.64
CA SER A 42 5.09 -6.09 3.45
C SER A 42 5.42 -6.36 4.91
N SER A 43 6.70 -6.39 5.29
CA SER A 43 7.18 -6.65 6.66
C SER A 43 6.52 -5.75 7.71
N GLU A 44 6.40 -4.45 7.41
CA GLU A 44 5.81 -3.47 8.31
C GLU A 44 4.32 -3.75 8.55
N SER A 45 3.60 -4.19 7.51
CA SER A 45 2.18 -4.57 7.65
C SER A 45 1.98 -5.84 8.48
N ALA A 46 2.96 -6.75 8.52
CA ALA A 46 2.90 -7.97 9.31
C ALA A 46 3.31 -7.78 10.77
N SER A 47 4.33 -6.96 11.02
CA SER A 47 5.08 -6.97 12.28
C SER A 47 5.31 -5.59 12.90
N GLY A 48 4.96 -4.51 12.18
CA GLY A 48 5.32 -3.14 12.56
C GLY A 48 6.83 -2.85 12.49
N SER A 49 7.64 -3.80 12.01
CA SER A 49 9.08 -3.70 11.83
C SER A 49 9.48 -4.00 10.39
N THR A 50 10.47 -3.30 9.87
CA THR A 50 11.04 -3.55 8.53
C THR A 50 11.87 -4.84 8.51
N ASN A 51 11.96 -5.51 7.35
CA ASN A 51 12.85 -6.64 7.08
C ASN A 51 12.62 -7.91 7.93
N THR A 52 11.37 -8.14 8.38
CA THR A 52 11.00 -9.38 9.08
C THR A 52 10.59 -10.49 8.11
N ILE A 53 10.18 -10.13 6.89
CA ILE A 53 9.98 -11.04 5.77
C ILE A 53 11.20 -10.95 4.86
N ASN A 54 11.79 -12.09 4.50
CA ASN A 54 12.98 -12.16 3.65
C ASN A 54 12.84 -13.12 2.45
N ASP A 55 11.63 -13.63 2.21
CA ASP A 55 11.30 -14.45 1.05
C ASP A 55 10.12 -13.87 0.24
N ASN A 56 10.22 -14.03 -1.08
CA ASN A 56 9.29 -13.40 -2.02
C ASN A 56 7.85 -13.93 -1.87
N ALA A 57 7.68 -15.22 -1.51
CA ALA A 57 6.36 -15.82 -1.43
C ALA A 57 5.59 -15.33 -0.21
N SER A 58 6.24 -15.26 0.95
CA SER A 58 5.69 -14.65 2.16
C SER A 58 5.40 -13.17 1.95
N SER A 59 6.29 -12.46 1.24
CA SER A 59 6.10 -11.04 0.91
C SER A 59 4.86 -10.81 0.06
N ILE A 60 4.70 -11.58 -1.02
CA ILE A 60 3.53 -11.47 -1.91
C ILE A 60 2.25 -11.88 -1.18
N ARG A 61 2.28 -12.95 -0.39
CA ARG A 61 1.11 -13.41 0.37
C ARG A 61 0.65 -12.39 1.40
N GLN A 62 1.57 -11.82 2.16
CA GLN A 62 1.26 -10.77 3.13
C GLN A 62 0.78 -9.49 2.43
N GLY A 63 1.44 -9.08 1.35
CA GLY A 63 1.03 -7.91 0.58
C GLY A 63 -0.37 -8.05 -0.01
N ILE A 64 -0.71 -9.20 -0.58
CA ILE A 64 -2.07 -9.49 -1.05
C ILE A 64 -3.07 -9.44 0.12
N GLN A 65 -2.75 -10.00 1.29
CA GLN A 65 -3.63 -9.96 2.45
C GLN A 65 -3.90 -8.52 2.91
N THR A 66 -2.87 -7.69 3.00
CA THR A 66 -3.00 -6.26 3.38
C THR A 66 -3.83 -5.49 2.34
N LEU A 67 -3.52 -5.65 1.05
CA LEU A 67 -4.28 -5.01 -0.04
C LEU A 67 -5.75 -5.46 -0.04
N THR A 68 -6.02 -6.74 0.18
CA THR A 68 -7.37 -7.31 0.26
C THR A 68 -8.19 -6.65 1.37
N GLY A 69 -7.60 -6.47 2.56
CA GLY A 69 -8.24 -5.76 3.66
C GLY A 69 -8.60 -4.32 3.29
N ASN A 70 -7.68 -3.61 2.64
CA ASN A 70 -7.92 -2.24 2.17
C ASN A 70 -9.02 -2.16 1.10
N LEU A 71 -9.04 -3.08 0.13
CA LEU A 71 -10.05 -3.11 -0.93
C LEU A 71 -11.45 -3.35 -0.36
N TYR A 72 -11.61 -4.29 0.57
CA TYR A 72 -12.90 -4.52 1.23
C TYR A 72 -13.33 -3.32 2.08
N LEU A 73 -12.40 -2.68 2.80
CA LEU A 73 -12.73 -1.50 3.58
C LEU A 73 -13.11 -0.32 2.68
N ALA A 74 -12.41 -0.10 1.57
CA ALA A 74 -12.74 0.92 0.59
C ALA A 74 -14.13 0.70 -0.01
N GLN A 75 -14.45 -0.53 -0.41
CA GLN A 75 -15.78 -0.91 -0.89
C GLN A 75 -16.86 -0.63 0.18
N LYS A 76 -16.63 -1.06 1.42
CA LYS A 76 -17.56 -0.83 2.54
C LYS A 76 -17.81 0.67 2.80
N LYS A 77 -16.77 1.49 2.64
CA LYS A 77 -16.84 2.95 2.84
C LYS A 77 -17.33 3.71 1.60
N GLY A 78 -17.48 3.02 0.47
CA GLY A 78 -17.89 3.59 -0.80
C GLY A 78 -16.88 4.58 -1.35
N VAL A 79 -15.59 4.29 -1.19
CA VAL A 79 -14.49 5.07 -1.79
C VAL A 79 -13.84 4.29 -2.94
N ASP A 80 -13.10 4.99 -3.79
CA ASP A 80 -12.48 4.40 -4.96
C ASP A 80 -11.33 3.42 -4.64
N ILE A 81 -10.97 2.59 -5.62
CA ILE A 81 -9.91 1.57 -5.49
C ILE A 81 -8.54 2.21 -5.23
N TRP A 82 -8.24 3.39 -5.78
CA TRP A 82 -6.95 4.05 -5.55
C TRP A 82 -6.79 4.52 -4.11
N THR A 83 -7.89 4.77 -3.40
CA THR A 83 -7.84 4.96 -1.94
C THR A 83 -7.30 3.72 -1.23
N ALA A 84 -7.73 2.51 -1.62
CA ALA A 84 -7.21 1.26 -1.04
C ALA A 84 -5.72 1.04 -1.35
N VAL A 85 -5.31 1.38 -2.58
CA VAL A 85 -3.91 1.30 -3.01
C VAL A 85 -3.04 2.28 -2.22
N GLN A 86 -3.47 3.54 -2.09
CA GLN A 86 -2.72 4.55 -1.31
C GLN A 86 -2.68 4.20 0.18
N ALA A 87 -3.74 3.59 0.71
CA ALA A 87 -3.79 3.08 2.07
C ALA A 87 -2.83 1.91 2.33
N TYR A 88 -2.28 1.27 1.30
CA TYR A 88 -1.19 0.30 1.49
C TYR A 88 0.07 0.99 2.03
N ASN A 89 0.34 2.22 1.57
CA ASN A 89 1.46 3.04 2.06
C ASN A 89 1.11 3.87 3.31
N PHE A 90 -0.08 4.47 3.38
CA PHE A 90 -0.48 5.35 4.50
C PHE A 90 -1.18 4.62 5.66
N GLY A 91 -1.50 3.35 5.49
CA GLY A 91 -2.33 2.59 6.42
C GLY A 91 -3.84 2.81 6.21
N PRO A 92 -4.67 1.92 6.77
CA PRO A 92 -6.12 1.88 6.52
C PRO A 92 -6.89 3.10 7.03
N ALA A 93 -6.35 3.86 7.99
CA ALA A 93 -6.96 5.10 8.47
C ALA A 93 -7.13 6.16 7.35
N TYR A 94 -6.30 6.09 6.30
CA TYR A 94 -6.48 6.94 5.12
C TYR A 94 -7.82 6.71 4.41
N ILE A 95 -8.35 5.48 4.46
CA ILE A 95 -9.65 5.14 3.86
C ILE A 95 -10.78 5.88 4.58
N ASP A 96 -10.73 5.95 5.91
CA ASP A 96 -11.69 6.73 6.70
C ASP A 96 -11.58 8.23 6.43
N PHE A 97 -10.36 8.74 6.27
CA PHE A 97 -10.12 10.13 5.88
C PHE A 97 -10.77 10.45 4.53
N ILE A 98 -10.54 9.65 3.49
CA ILE A 98 -11.14 9.90 2.17
C ILE A 98 -12.66 9.74 2.19
N ALA A 99 -13.19 8.79 2.96
CA ALA A 99 -14.63 8.61 3.10
C ALA A 99 -15.35 9.86 3.65
N GLN A 100 -14.64 10.66 4.44
CA GLN A 100 -15.12 11.94 4.99
C GLN A 100 -14.81 13.15 4.09
N ASN A 101 -13.95 12.98 3.08
CA ASN A 101 -13.41 14.06 2.25
C ASN A 101 -13.62 13.79 0.76
N GLY A 102 -14.89 13.60 0.36
CA GLY A 102 -15.26 13.51 -1.05
C GLY A 102 -15.23 12.10 -1.65
N LYS A 103 -14.83 11.08 -0.88
CA LYS A 103 -14.87 9.65 -1.24
C LYS A 103 -14.00 9.22 -2.43
N GLU A 104 -13.12 10.11 -2.89
CA GLU A 104 -12.20 9.82 -3.99
C GLU A 104 -10.78 10.25 -3.62
N ASN A 105 -9.80 9.39 -3.87
CA ASN A 105 -8.40 9.69 -3.72
C ASN A 105 -7.97 10.75 -4.72
N THR A 106 -7.40 11.85 -4.22
CA THR A 106 -6.79 12.89 -5.05
C THR A 106 -5.40 13.23 -4.54
N LEU A 107 -4.54 13.75 -5.43
CA LEU A 107 -3.22 14.22 -5.03
C LEU A 107 -3.28 15.28 -3.93
N ALA A 108 -4.29 16.16 -3.96
CA ALA A 108 -4.48 17.19 -2.93
C ALA A 108 -4.76 16.56 -1.56
N LEU A 109 -5.68 15.59 -1.50
CA LEU A 109 -6.03 14.88 -0.26
C LEU A 109 -4.88 14.02 0.26
N ALA A 110 -4.14 13.33 -0.62
CA ALA A 110 -2.97 12.56 -0.24
C ALA A 110 -1.87 13.45 0.37
N LYS A 111 -1.60 14.61 -0.25
CA LYS A 111 -0.64 15.60 0.27
C LYS A 111 -1.09 16.17 1.61
N GLN A 112 -2.39 16.46 1.76
CA GLN A 112 -2.95 16.95 3.01
C GLN A 112 -2.76 15.92 4.13
N TYR A 113 -3.19 14.68 3.91
CA TYR A 113 -3.06 13.60 4.90
C TYR A 113 -1.60 13.32 5.26
N SER A 114 -0.71 13.31 4.27
CA SER A 114 0.73 13.18 4.50
C SER A 114 1.26 14.27 5.43
N ARG A 115 0.90 15.54 5.18
CA ARG A 115 1.36 16.70 5.95
C ARG A 115 0.76 16.76 7.36
N GLU A 116 -0.52 16.46 7.50
CA GLU A 116 -1.30 16.72 8.72
C GLU A 116 -1.40 15.51 9.64
N THR A 117 -1.20 14.29 9.12
CA THR A 117 -1.32 13.05 9.89
C THR A 117 -0.02 12.26 9.89
N VAL A 118 0.49 11.88 8.71
CA VAL A 118 1.66 10.98 8.64
C VAL A 118 2.93 11.68 9.13
N ALA A 119 3.23 12.88 8.66
CA ALA A 119 4.45 13.61 9.03
C ALA A 119 4.55 13.88 10.54
N PRO A 120 3.49 14.36 11.23
CA PRO A 120 3.51 14.50 12.69
C PRO A 120 3.72 13.17 13.43
N LEU A 121 3.06 12.09 13.00
CA LEU A 121 3.24 10.75 13.58
C LEU A 121 4.69 10.25 13.48
N LEU A 122 5.40 10.66 12.42
CA LEU A 122 6.81 10.35 12.18
C LEU A 122 7.78 11.42 12.71
N GLY A 123 7.29 12.36 13.54
CA GLY A 123 8.11 13.33 14.26
C GLY A 123 8.29 14.69 13.59
N ASN A 124 7.78 14.90 12.37
CA ASN A 124 7.76 16.22 11.74
C ASN A 124 6.46 16.98 12.09
N THR A 125 6.41 17.52 13.30
CA THR A 125 5.26 18.30 13.81
C THR A 125 5.25 19.76 13.34
N THR A 126 6.32 20.21 12.68
CA THR A 126 6.49 21.62 12.26
C THR A 126 6.08 21.89 10.82
N GLY A 127 5.81 20.84 10.04
CA GLY A 127 5.48 20.96 8.61
C GLY A 127 6.66 21.41 7.75
N LYS A 128 7.90 21.26 8.23
CA LYS A 128 9.09 21.56 7.42
C LYS A 128 9.14 20.65 6.20
N THR A 129 9.28 21.25 5.03
CA THR A 129 9.48 20.56 3.74
C THR A 129 10.87 20.86 3.21
N TYR A 130 11.42 19.96 2.41
CA TYR A 130 12.63 20.18 1.63
C TYR A 130 12.31 20.08 0.13
N SER A 131 13.14 20.71 -0.70
CA SER A 131 12.99 20.59 -2.16
C SER A 131 13.45 19.21 -2.61
N TYR A 132 12.64 18.52 -3.41
CA TYR A 132 13.01 17.24 -3.99
C TYR A 132 13.92 17.46 -5.20
N ILE A 133 15.16 16.97 -5.15
CA ILE A 133 16.21 17.29 -6.12
C ILE A 133 16.20 16.35 -7.36
N HIS A 134 15.40 15.28 -7.34
CA HIS A 134 15.44 14.24 -8.39
C HIS A 134 14.04 13.84 -8.91
N PRO A 135 13.41 14.64 -9.79
CA PRO A 135 12.12 14.31 -10.40
C PRO A 135 12.18 13.08 -11.32
#